data_AF-A0A5D2GBH0-F1
#
_entry.id   AF-A0A5D2GBH0-F1
#
_cell.length_a   1.000
_cell.length_b   1.000
_cell.length_c   1.000
_cell.angle_alpha   90.00
_cell.angle_beta   90.00
_cell.angle_gamma   90.00
#
_symmetry.space_group_name_H-M   'P 1'
#
loop_
_entity.id
_entity.type
_entity.pdbx_description
1 polymer ?
#
loop_
_entity_poly.entity_id
_entity_poly.type
_entity_poly.pdbx_seq_one_letter_code
_entity_poly.pdbx_strand_id
1 'polypeptide(L)'
;MHHASFAMNLYYQANGRHLADCNFINSGLVSLIDPSYGNCSFHSGGGLADEEPSETWCVAKPGTSDELLQLNINFACNLVDCNATHSGGVCYYPATLINHASYAMNLYYQITGRKKSNCNFRETSLIVSSDPSYGNCSYPCFTVQ
;
A
#
# COMPACT_ATOMS: atom_id res chain seq x y z
N MET A 1 17.61 4.73 -4.53
CA MET A 1 16.33 5.44 -4.72
C MET A 1 15.39 5.32 -3.50
N HIS A 2 15.89 5.33 -2.25
CA HIS A 2 15.04 5.18 -1.04
C HIS A 2 15.31 6.23 0.06
N HIS A 3 15.99 7.33 -0.28
CA HIS A 3 16.35 8.35 0.72
C HIS A 3 15.11 9.07 1.29
N ALA A 4 14.07 9.24 0.48
CA ALA A 4 12.82 9.89 0.91
C ALA A 4 12.12 9.06 2.00
N SER A 5 11.90 7.76 1.78
CA SER A 5 11.25 6.87 2.75
C SER A 5 11.99 6.83 4.08
N PHE A 6 13.33 6.85 4.04
CA PHE A 6 14.16 6.91 5.24
C PHE A 6 14.02 8.23 5.99
N ALA A 7 14.12 9.37 5.29
CA ALA A 7 13.98 10.69 5.90
C ALA A 7 12.57 10.91 6.48
N MET A 8 11.54 10.50 5.75
CA MET A 8 10.14 10.56 6.18
C MET A 8 9.92 9.71 7.44
N ASN A 9 10.45 8.48 7.48
CA ASN A 9 10.35 7.62 8.65
C ASN A 9 11.08 8.20 9.87
N LEU A 10 12.29 8.77 9.70
CA LEU A 10 12.99 9.43 10.80
C LEU A 10 12.21 10.61 11.36
N TYR A 11 11.64 11.46 10.49
CA TYR A 11 10.81 12.58 10.91
C TYR A 11 9.57 12.11 11.67
N TYR A 12 8.85 11.12 11.13
CA TYR A 12 7.68 10.55 11.78
C TYR A 12 7.98 9.99 13.17
N GLN A 13 9.12 9.28 13.33
CA GLN A 13 9.54 8.76 14.63
C GLN A 13 9.95 9.87 15.61
N ALA A 14 10.62 10.93 15.13
CA ALA A 14 11.05 12.05 15.96
C ALA A 14 9.88 12.89 16.51
N ASN A 15 8.74 12.91 15.81
CA ASN A 15 7.56 13.69 16.19
C ASN A 15 6.51 12.87 16.98
N GLY A 16 6.88 11.72 17.54
CA GLY A 16 5.97 10.95 18.39
C GLY A 16 4.97 10.09 17.63
N ARG A 17 5.14 9.91 16.32
CA ARG A 17 4.37 8.98 15.47
C ARG A 17 2.88 9.33 15.39
N HIS A 18 2.54 10.62 15.33
CA HIS A 18 1.17 11.02 15.04
C HIS A 18 0.91 10.90 13.53
N LEU A 19 -0.29 10.44 13.14
CA LEU A 19 -0.64 10.26 11.73
C LEU A 19 -0.42 11.52 10.88
N ALA A 20 -0.63 12.70 11.47
CA ALA A 20 -0.37 13.99 10.84
C ALA A 20 1.10 14.17 10.40
N ASP A 21 2.05 13.62 11.15
CA ASP A 21 3.49 13.72 10.87
C ASP A 21 3.94 12.79 9.73
N CYS A 22 3.05 11.90 9.27
CA CYS A 22 3.24 11.11 8.06
C CYS A 22 2.75 11.82 6.78
N ASN A 23 2.04 12.96 6.92
CA ASN A 23 1.49 13.68 5.77
C ASN A 23 2.54 14.55 5.06
N PHE A 24 3.39 13.92 4.25
CA PHE A 24 4.35 14.60 3.38
C PHE A 24 3.72 14.95 2.02
N ILE A 25 2.69 15.80 2.00
CA ILE A 25 1.95 16.12 0.76
C ILE A 25 1.30 14.85 0.18
N ASN A 26 0.62 14.07 1.03
CA ASN A 26 -0.02 12.78 0.68
C ASN A 26 0.93 11.70 0.13
N SER A 27 2.25 11.85 0.30
CA SER A 27 3.22 10.85 -0.17
C SER A 27 3.63 9.82 0.89
N GLY A 28 3.23 10.02 2.15
CA GLY A 28 3.56 9.12 3.26
C GLY A 28 2.52 8.03 3.44
N LEU A 29 2.98 6.83 3.80
CA LEU A 29 2.13 5.69 4.12
C LEU A 29 2.59 5.09 5.45
N VAL A 30 1.66 4.89 6.38
CA VAL A 30 1.91 4.11 7.60
C VAL A 30 1.62 2.64 7.30
N SER A 31 2.67 1.82 7.27
CA SER A 31 2.55 0.36 7.09
C SER A 31 2.38 -0.33 8.44
N LEU A 32 1.44 -1.27 8.51
CA LEU A 32 1.20 -2.15 9.66
C LEU A 32 2.06 -3.41 9.64
N ILE A 33 2.72 -3.67 8.51
CA ILE A 33 3.65 -4.78 8.36
C ILE A 33 5.05 -4.26 8.01
N ASP A 34 6.07 -5.02 8.36
CA ASP A 34 7.46 -4.66 8.10
C ASP A 34 7.71 -4.48 6.58
N PRO A 35 8.10 -3.27 6.12
CA PRO A 35 8.38 -3.01 4.71
C PRO A 35 9.79 -3.43 4.28
N SER A 36 10.56 -4.07 5.15
CA SER A 36 11.87 -4.64 4.82
C SER A 36 11.82 -5.57 3.59
N TYR A 37 12.86 -5.49 2.77
CA TYR A 37 13.02 -6.31 1.56
C TYR A 37 14.50 -6.49 1.23
N GLY A 38 14.91 -7.72 0.95
CA GLY A 38 16.31 -8.04 0.65
C GLY A 38 17.26 -7.62 1.77
N ASN A 39 18.19 -6.72 1.48
CA ASN A 39 19.13 -6.15 2.45
C ASN A 39 18.65 -4.85 3.12
N CYS A 40 17.47 -4.35 2.77
CA CYS A 40 16.89 -3.15 3.36
C CYS A 40 16.08 -3.54 4.61
N SER A 41 16.53 -3.11 5.79
CA SER A 41 15.83 -3.34 7.06
C SER A 41 15.25 -2.05 7.63
N PHE A 42 13.98 -2.10 8.03
CA PHE A 42 13.30 -1.03 8.75
C PHE A 42 13.26 -1.36 10.24
N HIS A 43 13.87 -0.51 11.05
CA HIS A 43 13.82 -0.64 12.51
C HIS A 43 12.48 -0.06 12.99
N SER A 44 11.53 -0.94 13.32
CA SER A 44 10.24 -0.54 13.88
C SER A 44 10.43 -0.01 15.31
N GLY A 45 9.99 1.22 15.57
CA GLY A 45 10.12 1.90 16.86
C GLY A 45 9.19 1.39 17.97
N GLY A 46 8.86 0.10 17.99
CA GLY A 46 7.91 -0.52 18.92
C GLY A 46 6.45 -0.33 18.49
N GLY A 47 5.60 -1.32 18.76
CA GLY A 47 4.20 -1.35 18.31
C GLY A 47 3.37 -0.16 18.81
N LEU A 48 2.55 0.39 17.92
CA LEU A 48 1.35 1.10 18.34
C LEU A 48 0.44 0.02 18.96
N ALA A 49 0.33 0.02 20.29
CA ALA A 49 -0.54 -0.90 21.00
C ALA A 49 -2.01 -0.56 20.70
N ASP A 50 -2.75 -1.57 20.26
CA ASP A 50 -4.16 -1.85 20.54
C ASP A 50 -5.28 -0.98 19.91
N GLU A 51 -5.07 -0.40 18.72
CA GLU A 51 -6.18 -0.25 17.77
C GLU A 51 -5.77 -0.83 16.41
N GLU A 52 -6.32 -1.99 16.05
CA GLU A 52 -6.31 -2.42 14.66
C GLU A 52 -7.18 -1.41 13.88
N PRO A 53 -6.60 -0.65 12.94
CA PRO A 53 -7.33 0.41 12.27
C PRO A 53 -8.54 -0.18 11.55
N SER A 54 -9.69 0.49 11.71
CA SER A 54 -10.96 0.07 11.12
C SER A 54 -10.93 0.04 9.59
N GLU A 55 -9.99 0.77 9.00
CA GLU A 55 -9.75 0.90 7.57
C GLU A 55 -8.30 0.60 7.23
N THR A 56 -8.11 -0.33 6.29
CA THR A 56 -6.80 -0.77 5.83
C THR A 56 -6.84 -0.99 4.33
N TRP A 57 -5.70 -0.77 3.68
CA TRP A 57 -5.50 -0.99 2.25
C TRP A 57 -4.31 -1.90 2.01
N CYS A 58 -4.33 -2.63 0.89
CA CYS A 58 -3.21 -3.44 0.44
C CYS A 58 -2.53 -2.78 -0.75
N VAL A 59 -1.28 -2.37 -0.60
CA VAL A 59 -0.50 -1.70 -1.66
C VAL A 59 0.78 -2.47 -1.97
N ALA A 60 1.38 -2.23 -3.14
CA ALA A 60 2.64 -2.86 -3.51
C ALA A 60 3.83 -2.27 -2.73
N LYS A 61 4.79 -3.12 -2.36
CA LYS A 61 6.03 -2.67 -1.70
C LYS A 61 6.84 -1.79 -2.66
N PRO A 62 7.32 -0.63 -2.22
CA PRO A 62 8.32 0.13 -2.96
C PRO A 62 9.56 -0.73 -3.21
N GLY A 63 10.07 -0.73 -4.45
CA GLY A 63 11.25 -1.52 -4.82
C GLY A 63 10.95 -2.95 -5.28
N THR A 64 9.68 -3.36 -5.32
CA THR A 64 9.27 -4.59 -6.03
C THR A 64 9.64 -4.48 -7.51
N SER A 65 10.21 -5.53 -8.10
CA SER A 65 10.57 -5.54 -9.52
C SER A 65 9.34 -5.49 -10.43
N ASP A 66 9.50 -4.91 -11.61
CA ASP A 66 8.43 -4.80 -12.62
C ASP A 66 7.82 -6.16 -12.98
N GLU A 67 8.63 -7.21 -13.03
CA GLU A 67 8.16 -8.59 -13.26
C GLU A 67 7.18 -9.05 -12.16
N LEU A 68 7.54 -8.85 -10.90
CA LEU A 68 6.69 -9.23 -9.77
C LEU A 68 5.44 -8.35 -9.69
N LEU A 69 5.56 -7.05 -10.01
CA LEU A 69 4.41 -6.15 -10.10
C LEU A 69 3.42 -6.60 -11.18
N GLN A 70 3.91 -6.96 -12.37
CA GLN A 70 3.06 -7.46 -13.43
C GLN A 70 2.38 -8.78 -13.05
N LEU A 71 3.08 -9.68 -12.36
CA LEU A 71 2.49 -10.92 -11.84
C LEU A 71 1.38 -10.63 -10.83
N ASN A 72 1.56 -9.65 -9.93
CA ASN A 72 0.55 -9.25 -8.97
C ASN A 72 -0.70 -8.67 -9.66
N ILE A 73 -0.51 -7.80 -10.67
CA ILE A 73 -1.59 -7.26 -11.49
C ILE A 73 -2.36 -8.41 -12.14
N ASN A 74 -1.67 -9.29 -12.84
CA ASN A 74 -2.30 -10.41 -13.55
C ASN A 74 -3.06 -11.33 -12.60
N PHE A 75 -2.50 -11.64 -11.43
CA PHE A 75 -3.16 -12.46 -10.42
C PHE A 75 -4.45 -11.79 -9.90
N ALA A 76 -4.34 -10.54 -9.44
CA ALA A 76 -5.48 -9.83 -8.86
C ALA A 76 -6.59 -9.62 -9.90
N CYS A 77 -6.25 -9.13 -11.10
CA CYS A 77 -7.23 -8.81 -12.14
C CYS A 77 -7.91 -10.02 -12.78
N ASN A 78 -7.42 -11.24 -12.53
CA ASN A 78 -8.16 -12.47 -12.86
C ASN A 78 -9.29 -12.76 -11.87
N LEU A 79 -9.28 -12.13 -10.69
CA LEU A 79 -10.23 -12.35 -9.59
C LEU A 79 -11.08 -11.12 -9.28
N VAL A 80 -10.65 -9.92 -9.70
CA VAL A 80 -11.37 -8.65 -9.53
C VAL A 80 -11.38 -7.81 -10.80
N ASP A 81 -12.32 -6.88 -10.90
CA ASP A 81 -12.38 -5.93 -12.03
C ASP A 81 -11.33 -4.81 -11.88
N CYS A 82 -10.32 -4.83 -12.76
CA CYS A 82 -9.26 -3.82 -12.83
C CYS A 82 -9.49 -2.74 -13.90
N ASN A 83 -10.70 -2.57 -14.45
CA ASN A 83 -10.96 -1.58 -15.51
C ASN A 83 -10.52 -0.15 -15.14
N ALA A 84 -10.56 0.21 -13.86
CA ALA A 84 -10.11 1.52 -13.39
C ALA A 84 -8.61 1.78 -13.63
N THR A 85 -7.77 0.75 -13.74
CA THR A 85 -6.31 0.87 -13.99
C THR A 85 -5.94 0.67 -15.46
N HIS A 86 -6.90 0.34 -16.34
CA HIS A 86 -6.65 0.24 -17.77
C HIS A 86 -6.66 1.62 -18.43
N SER A 87 -6.14 1.72 -19.65
CA SER A 87 -6.14 2.97 -20.42
C SER A 87 -7.55 3.57 -20.50
N GLY A 88 -7.69 4.84 -20.12
CA GLY A 88 -8.98 5.54 -20.02
C GLY A 88 -9.70 5.37 -18.67
N GLY A 89 -9.20 4.52 -17.78
CA GLY A 89 -9.70 4.37 -16.42
C GLY A 89 -9.29 5.50 -15.48
N VAL A 90 -10.08 5.72 -14.41
CA VAL A 90 -9.88 6.80 -13.44
C VAL A 90 -8.59 6.72 -12.64
N CYS A 91 -8.03 5.50 -12.51
CA CYS A 91 -6.79 5.18 -11.81
C CYS A 91 -5.66 4.77 -12.78
N TYR A 92 -5.77 5.11 -14.07
CA TYR A 92 -4.72 4.81 -15.04
C TYR A 92 -3.47 5.67 -14.81
N TYR A 93 -3.64 6.95 -14.48
CA TYR A 93 -2.52 7.87 -14.23
C TYR A 93 -2.24 7.99 -12.73
N PRO A 94 -0.96 7.88 -12.31
CA PRO A 94 0.23 7.71 -13.14
C PRO A 94 0.33 6.28 -13.70
N ALA A 95 0.73 6.18 -14.98
CA ALA A 95 0.80 4.91 -15.72
C ALA A 95 2.05 4.09 -15.35
N THR A 96 2.15 3.70 -14.08
CA THR A 96 3.25 2.90 -13.54
C THR A 96 2.72 1.57 -13.00
N LEU A 97 3.55 0.53 -13.08
CA LEU A 97 3.20 -0.79 -12.58
C LEU A 97 2.95 -0.78 -11.06
N ILE A 98 3.67 0.04 -10.29
CA ILE A 98 3.49 0.11 -8.84
C ILE A 98 2.10 0.66 -8.47
N ASN A 99 1.60 1.66 -9.19
CA ASN A 99 0.28 2.24 -8.96
C ASN A 99 -0.83 1.26 -9.38
N HIS A 100 -0.71 0.65 -10.56
CA HIS A 100 -1.69 -0.33 -11.05
C HIS A 100 -1.73 -1.59 -10.19
N ALA A 101 -0.57 -2.13 -9.80
CA ALA A 101 -0.48 -3.26 -8.88
C ALA A 101 -1.10 -2.93 -7.53
N SER A 102 -0.75 -1.79 -6.93
CA SER A 102 -1.31 -1.37 -5.64
C SER A 102 -2.83 -1.29 -5.67
N TYR A 103 -3.42 -0.75 -6.74
CA TYR A 103 -4.88 -0.66 -6.86
C TYR A 103 -5.53 -2.04 -7.02
N ALA A 104 -5.01 -2.88 -7.91
CA ALA A 104 -5.51 -4.24 -8.15
C ALA A 104 -5.41 -5.11 -6.88
N MET A 105 -4.27 -5.05 -6.19
CA MET A 105 -4.03 -5.76 -4.93
C MET A 105 -4.97 -5.29 -3.83
N ASN A 106 -5.25 -3.98 -3.75
CA ASN A 106 -6.23 -3.45 -2.81
C ASN A 106 -7.63 -3.99 -3.11
N LEU A 107 -8.09 -3.94 -4.36
CA LEU A 107 -9.40 -4.49 -4.74
C LEU A 107 -9.55 -5.95 -4.28
N TYR A 108 -8.56 -6.79 -4.59
CA TYR A 108 -8.54 -8.18 -4.16
C TYR A 108 -8.57 -8.31 -2.63
N TYR A 109 -7.77 -7.52 -1.91
CA TYR A 109 -7.72 -7.51 -0.45
C TYR A 109 -9.08 -7.14 0.18
N GLN A 110 -9.77 -6.14 -0.37
CA GLN A 110 -11.08 -5.71 0.12
C GLN A 110 -12.13 -6.81 -0.07
N ILE A 111 -12.27 -7.35 -1.30
CA ILE A 111 -13.34 -8.31 -1.60
C ILE A 111 -13.15 -9.68 -0.92
N THR A 112 -11.92 -10.01 -0.52
CA THR A 112 -11.61 -11.26 0.17
C THR A 112 -11.63 -11.13 1.70
N GLY A 113 -12.11 -10.00 2.23
CA GLY A 113 -12.36 -9.80 3.66
C GLY A 113 -11.15 -9.32 4.47
N ARG A 114 -10.24 -8.57 3.85
CA ARG A 114 -9.15 -7.84 4.52
C ARG A 114 -8.23 -8.65 5.43
N LYS A 115 -8.14 -9.97 5.23
CA LYS A 115 -7.24 -10.84 6.00
C LYS A 115 -5.79 -10.56 5.65
N LYS A 116 -4.89 -10.59 6.64
CA LYS A 116 -3.45 -10.38 6.43
C LYS A 116 -2.88 -11.33 5.36
N SER A 117 -3.37 -12.57 5.29
CA SER A 117 -3.02 -13.56 4.25
C SER A 117 -3.36 -13.13 2.82
N ASN A 118 -4.41 -12.32 2.64
CA ASN A 118 -4.89 -11.93 1.32
C ASN A 118 -4.12 -10.73 0.76
N CYS A 119 -3.37 -10.03 1.63
CA CYS A 119 -2.37 -9.05 1.24
C CYS A 119 -0.95 -9.64 1.35
N ASN A 120 -0.77 -10.92 1.03
CA ASN A 120 0.54 -11.55 0.93
C ASN A 120 0.82 -11.98 -0.52
N PHE A 121 1.15 -11.00 -1.37
CA PHE A 121 1.51 -11.22 -2.76
C PHE A 121 2.97 -11.63 -2.86
N ARG A 122 3.32 -12.81 -2.31
CA ARG A 122 4.71 -13.30 -2.24
C ARG A 122 5.63 -12.27 -1.56
N GLU A 123 5.17 -11.69 -0.46
CA GLU A 123 5.87 -10.66 0.32
C GLU A 123 6.16 -9.34 -0.44
N THR A 124 5.53 -9.09 -1.59
CA THR A 124 5.69 -7.85 -2.37
C THR A 124 4.60 -6.80 -2.09
N SER A 125 3.86 -6.98 -1.00
CA SER A 125 2.71 -6.16 -0.61
C SER A 125 2.86 -5.61 0.81
N LEU A 126 2.16 -4.52 1.10
CA LEU A 126 2.05 -3.85 2.41
C LEU A 126 0.60 -3.61 2.76
N ILE A 127 0.26 -3.84 4.03
CA ILE A 127 -1.00 -3.36 4.59
C ILE A 127 -0.72 -1.99 5.20
N VAL A 128 -1.46 -0.98 4.74
CA VAL A 128 -1.34 0.39 5.21
C VAL A 128 -2.64 0.85 5.85
N SER A 129 -2.53 1.76 6.83
CA SER A 129 -3.66 2.38 7.53
C SER A 129 -3.90 3.83 7.11
N SER A 130 -3.10 4.34 6.17
CA SER A 130 -3.28 5.64 5.54
C SER A 130 -3.92 5.44 4.17
N ASP A 131 -4.97 6.21 3.86
CA ASP A 131 -5.64 6.16 2.56
C ASP A 131 -4.64 6.45 1.42
N PRO A 132 -4.36 5.47 0.53
CA PRO A 132 -3.42 5.64 -0.57
C PRO A 132 -4.04 6.34 -1.80
N SER A 133 -5.26 6.86 -1.70
CA SER A 133 -5.93 7.62 -2.76
C SER A 133 -5.14 8.86 -3.18
N TYR A 134 -5.20 9.19 -4.47
CA TYR A 134 -4.51 10.36 -5.01
C TYR A 134 -5.27 10.92 -6.22
N GLY A 135 -5.26 12.24 -6.38
CA GLY A 135 -5.96 12.91 -7.48
C GLY A 135 -7.43 12.46 -7.57
N ASN A 136 -7.81 11.91 -8.73
CA ASN A 136 -9.14 11.35 -8.97
C ASN A 136 -9.21 9.82 -8.77
N CYS A 137 -8.10 9.18 -8.39
CA CYS A 137 -8.05 7.76 -8.11
C CYS A 137 -8.33 7.52 -6.63
N SER A 138 -9.56 7.07 -6.32
CA SER A 138 -9.96 6.68 -4.97
C SER A 138 -9.79 5.18 -4.76
N TYR A 139 -9.06 4.81 -3.72
CA TYR A 139 -8.88 3.43 -3.31
C TYR A 139 -10.06 2.98 -2.46
N PRO A 140 -10.81 1.95 -2.89
CA PRO A 140 -11.95 1.48 -2.12
C PRO A 140 -11.49 0.91 -0.76
N CYS A 141 -12.23 1.27 0.27
CA CYS A 141 -12.24 0.63 1.58
C CYS A 141 -13.67 0.17 1.84
N PHE A 142 -13.91 -1.15 1.86
CA PHE A 142 -15.26 -1.66 2.11
C PHE A 142 -15.39 -2.03 3.60
N THR A 143 -16.35 -1.43 4.28
CA THR A 143 -16.79 -1.90 5.58
C THR A 143 -17.45 -3.26 5.41
N VAL A 144 -16.90 -4.29 6.05
CA VAL A 144 -17.59 -5.59 6.15
C VAL A 144 -18.82 -5.35 7.02
N GLN A 145 -20.01 -5.51 6.45
CA GLN A 145 -21.28 -5.33 7.16
C GLN A 145 -21.66 -6.61 7.90
#